data_AF-A0A9E4Z926-F1
#
_entry.id   AF-A0A9E4Z926-F1
#
_cell.length_a   1.000
_cell.length_b   1.000
_cell.length_c   1.000
_cell.angle_alpha   90.00
_cell.angle_beta   90.00
_cell.angle_gamma   90.00
#
_symmetry.space_group_name_H-M   'P 1'
#
loop_
_entity.id
_entity.type
_entity.pdbx_description
1 polymer ?
#
loop_
_entity_poly.entity_id
_entity_poly.type
_entity_poly.pdbx_seq_one_letter_code
_entity_poly.pdbx_strand_id
1 'polypeptide(L)'
;CQMCHGADAKGTGPVLAILTQNYGYVPIVDTNITNRPVALIEARLEATARPLGPASVMPPFGKLLSGEERAAIARYIGSLPK
;
A
#
# COMPACT_ATOMS: atom_id res chain seq x y z
N CYS A 1 -5.76 -2.25 3.10
CA CYS A 1 -5.55 -1.87 1.68
C CYS A 1 -6.42 -0.68 1.31
N GLN A 2 -7.72 -0.85 1.08
CA GLN A 2 -8.62 0.21 0.61
C GLN A 2 -8.79 1.41 1.56
N MET A 3 -8.68 1.20 2.88
CA MET A 3 -8.82 2.30 3.85
C MET A 3 -7.78 3.40 3.65
N CYS A 4 -6.56 3.06 3.21
CA CYS A 4 -5.52 4.04 2.92
C CYS A 4 -5.35 4.26 1.41
N HIS A 5 -5.44 3.20 0.60
CA HIS A 5 -5.14 3.28 -0.83
C HIS A 5 -6.37 3.54 -1.71
N GLY A 6 -7.59 3.44 -1.18
CA GLY A 6 -8.82 3.49 -1.97
C GLY A 6 -9.12 2.16 -2.68
N ALA A 7 -10.33 2.04 -3.23
CA ALA A 7 -10.72 0.89 -4.06
C ALA A 7 -10.02 0.90 -5.43
N ASP A 8 -9.57 2.07 -5.88
CA ASP A 8 -8.81 2.29 -7.11
C ASP A 8 -7.29 2.15 -6.92
N ALA A 9 -6.84 1.95 -5.68
CA ALA A 9 -5.43 1.92 -5.29
C ALA A 9 -4.64 3.21 -5.64
N LYS A 10 -5.33 4.36 -5.76
CA LYS A 10 -4.70 5.65 -6.11
C LYS A 10 -4.34 6.52 -4.90
N GLY A 11 -4.60 6.05 -3.68
CA GLY A 11 -4.46 6.85 -2.47
C GLY A 11 -5.72 7.63 -2.09
N THR A 12 -6.88 7.19 -2.56
CA THR A 12 -8.17 7.85 -2.30
C THR A 12 -8.86 7.33 -1.04
N GLY A 13 -8.14 6.56 -0.22
CA GLY A 13 -8.69 5.94 0.97
C GLY A 13 -8.99 6.95 2.09
N PRO A 14 -10.10 6.81 2.82
CA PRO A 14 -10.52 7.78 3.84
C PRO A 14 -9.50 7.95 4.98
N VAL A 15 -8.73 6.92 5.32
CA VAL A 15 -7.69 7.02 6.36
C VAL A 15 -6.52 7.87 5.89
N LEU A 16 -6.12 7.76 4.61
CA LEU A 16 -5.04 8.62 4.10
C LEU A 16 -5.48 10.09 4.07
N ALA A 17 -6.74 10.36 3.70
CA ALA A 17 -7.31 11.70 3.78
C ALA A 17 -7.25 12.25 5.22
N ILE A 18 -7.68 11.48 6.22
CA ILE A 18 -7.61 11.88 7.63
C ILE A 18 -6.16 12.14 8.07
N LEU A 19 -5.23 11.25 7.74
CA LEU A 19 -3.81 11.39 8.12
C LEU A 19 -3.19 12.67 7.54
N THR A 20 -3.48 12.97 6.28
CA THR A 20 -2.94 14.16 5.60
C THR A 20 -3.59 15.46 6.09
N GLN A 21 -4.92 15.48 6.25
CA GLN A 21 -5.68 16.69 6.61
C GLN A 21 -5.57 17.05 8.10
N ASN A 22 -5.58 16.04 8.99
CA ASN A 22 -5.74 16.29 10.43
C ASN A 22 -4.46 16.03 11.23
N TYR A 23 -3.53 15.22 10.70
CA TYR A 23 -2.34 14.79 11.43
C TYR A 23 -1.02 15.20 10.75
N GLY A 24 -1.09 16.00 9.68
CA GLY A 24 0.09 16.51 8.98
C GLY A 24 0.95 15.44 8.31
N TYR A 25 0.40 14.24 8.07
CA TYR A 25 1.13 13.18 7.36
C TYR A 25 1.39 13.60 5.91
N VAL A 26 2.64 13.46 5.48
CA VAL A 26 3.04 13.63 4.08
C VAL A 26 3.37 12.26 3.50
N PRO A 27 2.69 11.82 2.41
CA PRO A 27 3.05 10.57 1.74
C PRO A 27 4.54 10.53 1.38
N ILE A 28 5.20 9.44 1.75
CA ILE A 28 6.66 9.26 1.56
C ILE A 28 7.00 9.00 0.08
N VAL A 29 6.02 8.49 -0.67
CA VAL A 29 6.10 8.10 -2.07
C VAL A 29 4.77 8.39 -2.75
N ASP A 30 4.73 8.36 -4.08
CA ASP A 30 3.49 8.48 -4.86
C ASP A 30 2.44 7.48 -4.35
N THR A 31 1.25 7.99 -4.04
CA THR A 31 0.14 7.21 -3.49
C THR A 31 -0.55 6.36 -4.53
N ASN A 32 -0.41 6.70 -5.81
CA ASN A 32 -0.88 5.87 -6.91
C ASN A 32 0.03 4.65 -7.07
N ILE A 33 -0.46 3.50 -6.64
CA ILE A 33 0.29 2.24 -6.71
C ILE A 33 -0.06 1.39 -7.93
N THR A 34 -1.01 1.80 -8.78
CA THR A 34 -1.38 1.04 -9.98
C THR A 34 -0.27 1.07 -11.05
N ASN A 35 0.58 2.10 -11.04
CA ASN A 35 1.73 2.25 -11.94
C ASN A 35 2.97 1.46 -11.50
N ARG A 36 2.91 0.76 -10.37
CA ARG A 36 4.06 0.01 -9.84
C ARG A 36 4.12 -1.39 -10.43
N PRO A 37 5.33 -1.96 -10.64
CA PRO A 37 5.47 -3.37 -11.00
C PRO A 37 4.84 -4.28 -9.94
N VAL A 38 4.16 -5.34 -10.38
CA VAL A 38 3.53 -6.34 -9.48
C VAL A 38 4.53 -6.90 -8.48
N ALA A 39 5.73 -7.24 -8.92
CA ALA A 39 6.80 -7.75 -8.05
C ALA A 39 7.20 -6.74 -6.96
N LEU A 40 7.17 -5.44 -7.25
CA LEU A 40 7.46 -4.40 -6.24
C LEU A 40 6.34 -4.32 -5.21
N ILE A 41 5.08 -4.46 -5.61
CA ILE A 41 3.93 -4.46 -4.68
C ILE A 41 4.02 -5.67 -3.75
N GLU A 42 4.29 -6.84 -4.30
CA GLU A 42 4.44 -8.08 -3.54
C GLU A 42 5.60 -7.98 -2.53
N ALA A 43 6.75 -7.45 -2.93
CA ALA A 43 7.89 -7.21 -2.05
C ALA A 43 7.57 -6.25 -0.88
N ARG A 44 6.68 -5.26 -1.10
CA ARG A 44 6.21 -4.38 0.00
C ARG A 44 5.31 -5.12 0.99
N LEU A 45 4.53 -6.08 0.52
CA LEU A 45 3.68 -6.91 1.37
C LEU A 45 4.48 -7.99 2.10
N GLU A 46 5.63 -8.42 1.55
CA GLU A 46 6.57 -9.35 2.20
C GLU A 46 7.24 -8.77 3.45
N ALA A 47 7.33 -7.45 3.55
CA ALA A 47 8.08 -6.81 4.60
C ALA A 47 7.55 -7.20 6.00
N THR A 48 8.46 -7.68 6.84
CA THR A 48 8.21 -8.03 8.26
C THR A 48 8.45 -6.86 9.21
N ALA A 49 8.93 -5.73 8.66
CA ALA A 49 9.03 -4.42 9.29
C ALA A 49 8.41 -3.35 8.36
N ARG A 50 8.24 -2.11 8.85
CA ARG A 50 7.64 -1.03 8.07
C ARG A 50 8.38 -0.85 6.73
N PRO A 51 7.71 -1.04 5.57
CA PRO A 51 8.41 -1.24 4.30
C PRO A 51 9.12 0.01 3.77
N LEU A 52 8.75 1.21 4.24
CA LEU A 52 9.36 2.49 3.85
C LEU A 52 9.97 3.21 5.07
N GLY A 53 10.49 2.44 6.03
CA GLY A 53 11.14 2.96 7.23
C GLY A 53 10.17 3.41 8.33
N PRO A 54 10.68 4.00 9.42
CA PRO A 54 9.89 4.30 10.63
C PRO A 54 8.70 5.24 10.38
N ALA A 55 8.84 6.18 9.44
CA ALA A 55 7.78 7.13 9.09
C ALA A 55 6.62 6.49 8.30
N SER A 56 6.81 5.30 7.74
CA SER A 56 5.77 4.60 6.98
C SER A 56 4.59 4.23 7.86
N VAL A 57 3.39 4.64 7.47
CA VAL A 57 2.14 4.23 8.13
C VAL A 57 1.65 2.86 7.65
N MET A 58 2.24 2.31 6.57
CA MET A 58 1.91 0.96 6.07
C MET A 58 2.40 -0.11 7.06
N PRO A 59 1.51 -0.97 7.60
CA PRO A 59 1.90 -2.07 8.48
C PRO A 59 2.74 -3.14 7.77
N PRO A 60 3.59 -3.88 8.50
CA PRO A 60 4.33 -5.02 7.96
C PRO A 60 3.44 -6.26 7.83
N PHE A 61 2.92 -6.51 6.62
CA PHE A 61 2.02 -7.64 6.37
C PHE A 61 2.74 -8.98 6.20
N GLY A 62 4.08 -9.02 6.14
CA GLY A 62 4.83 -10.25 5.88
C GLY A 62 4.66 -11.35 6.93
N LYS A 63 4.21 -11.00 8.13
CA LYS A 63 3.87 -11.96 9.21
C LYS A 63 2.39 -12.35 9.23
N LEU A 64 1.54 -11.67 8.46
CA LEU A 64 0.08 -11.80 8.48
C LEU A 64 -0.48 -12.46 7.22
N LEU A 65 0.20 -12.30 6.09
CA LEU A 65 -0.22 -12.83 4.80
C LEU A 65 0.74 -13.93 4.33
N SER A 66 0.19 -15.02 3.83
CA SER A 66 0.92 -16.04 3.09
C SER A 66 1.51 -15.48 1.78
N GLY A 67 2.44 -16.22 1.17
CA GLY A 67 2.99 -15.84 -0.14
C GLY A 67 1.90 -15.73 -1.22
N GLU A 68 0.96 -16.68 -1.24
CA GLU A 68 -0.13 -16.71 -2.22
C GLU A 68 -1.08 -15.53 -2.10
N GLU A 69 -1.44 -15.13 -0.87
CA GLU A 69 -2.28 -13.96 -0.62
C GLU A 69 -1.59 -12.67 -1.07
N ARG A 70 -0.29 -12.52 -0.81
CA ARG A 70 0.50 -11.35 -1.25
C ARG A 70 0.55 -11.26 -2.76
N ALA A 71 0.83 -12.38 -3.45
CA ALA A 71 0.84 -12.47 -4.90
C ALA A 71 -0.55 -12.15 -5.49
N ALA A 72 -1.63 -12.66 -4.89
CA ALA A 72 -3.00 -12.38 -5.33
C ALA A 72 -3.35 -10.88 -5.21
N ILE A 73 -3.02 -10.24 -4.09
CA ILE A 73 -3.24 -8.80 -3.88
C ILE A 73 -2.41 -7.98 -4.87
N ALA A 74 -1.13 -8.33 -5.07
CA ALA A 74 -0.26 -7.62 -5.99
C ALA A 74 -0.75 -7.70 -7.44
N ARG A 75 -1.22 -8.88 -7.88
CA ARG A 75 -1.84 -9.07 -9.20
C ARG A 75 -3.12 -8.26 -9.37
N TYR A 76 -3.99 -8.26 -8.35
CA TYR A 76 -5.21 -7.47 -8.37
C TYR A 76 -4.92 -5.97 -8.54
N ILE A 77 -3.98 -5.41 -7.78
CA ILE A 77 -3.58 -4.00 -7.93
C ILE A 77 -3.00 -3.75 -9.32
N GLY A 78 -2.19 -4.68 -9.84
CA GLY A 78 -1.62 -4.61 -11.18
C GLY A 78 -2.66 -4.57 -12.31
N SER A 79 -3.83 -5.18 -12.11
CA SER A 79 -4.93 -5.20 -13.08
C SER A 79 -5.84 -3.97 -13.04
N LEU A 80 -5.68 -3.08 -12.05
CA LEU A 80 -6.46 -1.85 -11.96
C LEU A 80 -6.04 -0.82 -13.05
N PRO A 81 -6.98 0.05 -13.50
CA PRO A 81 -6.67 1.14 -14.41
C PRO A 81 -5.55 2.05 -13.90
N LYS A 82 -4.72 2.53 -14.83
CA LYS A 82 -3.58 3.41 -14.51
C LYS A 82 -4.03 4.83 -14.15
#